data_AF-A0A103XS48-F1
#
_entry.id   AF-A0A103XS48-F1
#
_cell.length_a   1.000
_cell.length_b   1.000
_cell.length_c   1.000
_cell.angle_alpha   90.00
_cell.angle_beta   90.00
_cell.angle_gamma   90.00
#
_symmetry.space_group_name_H-M   'P 1'
#
loop_
_entity.id
_entity.type
_entity.pdbx_description
1 polymer ?
#
loop_
_entity_poly.entity_id
_entity_poly.type
_entity_poly.pdbx_seq_one_letter_code
_entity_poly.pdbx_strand_id
1 'polypeptide(L)'
;MEKKACPVDFERKNYTDLTSHCKGPHYQPKPCCDALARIACPHLDVINDLSNDCAIAMFGNINYHGHYPTGLFARMCSDGKKGLKCP
;
A
#
# COMPACT_ATOMS: atom_id res chain seq x y z
N MET A 1 14.98 17.90 -7.82
CA MET A 1 14.16 18.13 -6.61
C MET A 1 14.15 16.82 -5.85
N GLU A 2 14.70 16.82 -4.64
CA GLU A 2 14.69 15.65 -3.77
C GLU A 2 13.36 15.66 -3.02
N LYS A 3 12.64 14.52 -3.01
CA LYS A 3 11.45 14.37 -2.19
C LYS A 3 11.87 14.32 -0.73
N LYS A 4 11.07 14.90 0.17
CA LYS A 4 11.31 14.77 1.60
C LYS A 4 11.21 13.30 2.00
N ALA A 5 12.06 12.89 2.94
CA ALA A 5 11.97 11.57 3.54
C ALA A 5 10.63 11.39 4.27
N CYS A 6 10.07 10.20 4.19
CA CYS A 6 8.81 9.86 4.82
C CYS A 6 8.94 9.93 6.35
N PRO A 7 8.07 10.68 7.06
CA PRO A 7 8.08 10.72 8.52
C PRO A 7 7.57 9.40 9.15
N VAL A 8 6.99 8.49 8.36
CA VAL A 8 6.48 7.20 8.81
C VAL A 8 7.48 6.10 8.47
N ASP A 9 7.92 5.38 9.50
CA ASP A 9 8.73 4.18 9.34
C ASP A 9 7.85 3.01 8.87
N PHE A 10 7.79 2.82 7.56
CA PHE A 10 7.11 1.69 6.94
C PHE A 10 7.91 0.38 7.06
N GLU A 11 9.24 0.44 7.16
CA GLU A 11 10.08 -0.77 7.28
C GLU A 11 9.77 -1.57 8.54
N ARG A 12 9.42 -0.89 9.63
CA ARG A 12 9.07 -1.52 10.92
C ARG A 12 7.59 -1.87 11.07
N LYS A 13 6.77 -1.77 10.02
CA LYS A 13 5.35 -2.14 10.09
C LYS A 13 5.15 -3.65 10.06
N ASN A 14 4.04 -4.09 10.66
CA ASN A 14 3.61 -5.48 10.57
C ASN A 14 2.81 -5.71 9.28
N TYR A 15 3.38 -6.48 8.36
CA TYR A 15 2.78 -6.83 7.07
C TYR A 15 2.04 -8.18 7.08
N THR A 16 1.97 -8.88 8.21
CA THR A 16 1.34 -10.21 8.31
C THR A 16 -0.14 -10.17 7.96
N ASP A 17 -0.88 -9.12 8.34
CA ASP A 17 -2.30 -8.99 7.98
C ASP A 17 -2.46 -8.97 6.44
N LEU A 18 -1.66 -8.15 5.75
CA LEU A 18 -1.65 -8.08 4.29
C LEU A 18 -1.27 -9.41 3.65
N THR A 19 -0.17 -10.03 4.06
CA THR A 19 0.31 -11.28 3.47
C THR A 19 -0.56 -12.49 3.81
N SER A 20 -1.32 -12.44 4.90
CA SER A 20 -2.27 -13.49 5.26
C SER A 20 -3.57 -13.43 4.45
N HIS A 21 -4.03 -12.23 4.10
CA HIS A 21 -5.29 -12.00 3.38
C HIS A 21 -5.12 -11.86 1.87
N CYS A 22 -3.99 -11.32 1.41
CA CYS A 22 -3.69 -11.14 -0.01
C CYS A 22 -2.66 -12.18 -0.47
N LYS A 23 -3.14 -13.32 -0.97
CA LYS A 23 -2.29 -14.45 -1.37
C LYS A 23 -2.34 -14.71 -2.87
N GLY A 24 -1.18 -14.96 -3.45
CA GLY A 24 -1.04 -15.43 -4.83
C GLY A 24 -1.31 -16.94 -4.95
N PRO A 25 -1.38 -17.47 -6.19
CA PRO A 25 -1.26 -16.75 -7.46
C PRO A 25 -2.55 -16.00 -7.87
N HIS A 26 -3.68 -16.34 -7.26
CA HIS A 26 -4.99 -15.73 -7.55
C HIS A 26 -5.36 -14.71 -6.48
N TYR A 27 -4.80 -13.51 -6.63
CA TYR A 27 -5.10 -12.40 -5.72
C TYR A 27 -6.57 -11.97 -5.85
N GLN A 28 -7.29 -11.98 -4.73
CA GLN A 28 -8.68 -11.55 -4.69
C GLN A 28 -8.77 -10.04 -4.36
N PRO A 29 -9.46 -9.23 -5.17
CA PRO A 29 -9.49 -7.78 -4.98
C PRO A 29 -9.95 -7.34 -3.60
N LYS A 30 -11.12 -7.79 -3.16
CA LYS A 30 -11.70 -7.37 -1.89
C LYS A 30 -10.78 -7.57 -0.67
N PRO A 31 -10.31 -8.80 -0.36
CA PRO A 31 -9.44 -9.01 0.80
C PRO A 31 -8.07 -8.31 0.66
N CYS A 32 -7.51 -8.22 -0.56
CA CYS A 32 -6.26 -7.50 -0.80
C CYS A 32 -6.40 -6.00 -0.54
N CYS A 33 -7.46 -5.38 -1.05
CA CYS A 33 -7.69 -3.94 -0.90
C CYS A 33 -8.11 -3.59 0.52
N ASP A 34 -8.93 -4.41 1.18
CA ASP A 34 -9.32 -4.23 2.58
C ASP A 34 -8.09 -4.31 3.51
N ALA A 35 -7.17 -5.26 3.26
CA ALA A 35 -5.94 -5.36 4.04
C ALA A 35 -4.94 -4.22 3.72
N LEU A 36 -4.83 -3.80 2.46
CA LEU A 36 -4.02 -2.63 2.09
C LEU A 36 -4.55 -1.36 2.77
N ALA A 37 -5.88 -1.19 2.81
CA ALA A 37 -6.53 -0.06 3.48
C ALA A 37 -6.15 0.01 4.97
N ARG A 38 -6.05 -1.11 5.68
CA ARG A 38 -5.60 -1.11 7.08
C ARG A 38 -4.19 -0.55 7.29
N ILE A 39 -3.31 -0.67 6.29
CA ILE A 39 -1.95 -0.10 6.33
C ILE A 39 -1.95 1.35 5.86
N ALA A 40 -2.65 1.66 4.76
CA ALA A 40 -2.58 2.96 4.10
C ALA A 40 -3.49 4.02 4.73
N CYS A 41 -4.70 3.64 5.17
CA CYS A 41 -5.72 4.59 5.63
C CYS A 41 -5.29 5.46 6.83
N PRO A 42 -4.55 4.94 7.83
CA PRO A 42 -4.06 5.76 8.93
C PRO A 42 -3.02 6.81 8.54
N HIS A 43 -2.45 6.75 7.33
CA HIS A 43 -1.34 7.59 6.85
C HIS A 43 -1.65 8.25 5.49
N LEU A 44 -2.94 8.43 5.15
CA LEU A 44 -3.36 8.95 3.84
C LEU A 44 -2.83 10.35 3.54
N ASP A 45 -2.75 11.20 4.55
CA ASP A 45 -2.26 12.57 4.47
C ASP A 45 -0.81 12.62 3.95
N VAL A 46 0.06 11.78 4.53
CA VAL A 46 1.46 11.71 4.13
C VAL A 46 1.67 10.88 2.86
N ILE A 47 0.88 9.83 2.64
CA ILE A 47 0.98 9.01 1.42
C ILE A 47 0.52 9.78 0.18
N ASN A 48 -0.50 10.63 0.30
CA ASN A 48 -1.01 11.44 -0.81
C ASN A 48 -0.21 12.75 -1.03
N ASP A 49 0.70 13.10 -0.13
CA ASP A 49 1.57 14.26 -0.30
C ASP A 49 2.71 13.93 -1.28
N LEU A 50 2.60 14.49 -2.48
CA LEU A 50 3.56 14.31 -3.57
C LEU A 50 4.94 14.94 -3.30
N SER A 51 5.08 15.74 -2.24
CA SER A 51 6.35 16.36 -1.84
C SER A 51 7.28 15.41 -1.06
N ASN A 52 6.78 14.24 -0.63
CA ASN A 52 7.54 13.22 0.08
C ASN A 52 7.59 11.87 -0.68
N ASP A 53 8.35 10.92 -0.14
CA ASP A 53 8.53 9.58 -0.70
C ASP A 53 7.74 8.47 0.03
N CYS A 54 6.78 8.82 0.90
CA CYS A 54 6.00 7.84 1.69
C CYS A 54 5.29 6.80 0.84
N ALA A 55 4.68 7.18 -0.28
CA ALA A 55 4.03 6.22 -1.17
C ALA A 55 5.04 5.20 -1.73
N ILE A 56 6.25 5.64 -2.07
CA ILE A 56 7.31 4.78 -2.60
C ILE A 56 7.80 3.84 -1.50
N ALA A 57 8.08 4.38 -0.31
CA ALA A 57 8.52 3.59 0.84
C ALA A 57 7.46 2.53 1.25
N MET A 58 6.19 2.92 1.30
CA MET A 58 5.09 2.01 1.64
C MET A 58 4.97 0.86 0.64
N PHE A 59 4.86 1.16 -0.66
CA PHE A 59 4.71 0.12 -1.68
C PHE A 59 5.97 -0.72 -1.84
N GLY A 60 7.16 -0.13 -1.66
CA GLY A 60 8.42 -0.87 -1.65
C GLY A 60 8.45 -1.95 -0.59
N ASN A 61 8.14 -1.60 0.67
CA ASN A 61 8.07 -2.56 1.76
C ASN A 61 6.96 -3.60 1.59
N ILE A 62 5.77 -3.18 1.13
CA ILE A 62 4.66 -4.10 0.84
C ILE A 62 5.09 -5.17 -0.19
N ASN A 63 5.68 -4.75 -1.30
CA ASN A 63 6.09 -5.65 -2.36
C ASN A 63 7.22 -6.57 -1.89
N TYR A 64 8.17 -6.04 -1.11
CA TYR A 64 9.27 -6.80 -0.54
C TYR A 64 8.77 -7.90 0.41
N HIS A 65 7.96 -7.55 1.42
CA HIS A 65 7.48 -8.52 2.41
C HIS A 65 6.47 -9.52 1.86
N GLY A 66 5.60 -9.07 0.94
CA GLY A 66 4.55 -9.90 0.36
C GLY A 66 4.93 -10.59 -0.95
N HIS A 67 6.13 -10.33 -1.49
CA HIS A 67 6.55 -10.78 -2.82
C HIS A 67 5.54 -10.42 -3.92
N TYR A 68 4.90 -9.25 -3.79
CA TYR A 68 3.86 -8.82 -4.71
C TYR A 68 4.45 -8.22 -5.99
N PRO A 69 3.83 -8.48 -7.16
CA PRO A 69 4.17 -7.79 -8.39
C PRO A 69 3.96 -6.28 -8.28
N THR A 70 4.89 -5.51 -8.82
CA THR A 70 4.76 -4.05 -8.93
C THR A 70 3.47 -3.68 -9.67
N GLY A 71 2.70 -2.77 -9.09
CA GLY A 71 1.43 -2.30 -9.68
C GLY A 71 0.22 -3.20 -9.44
N LEU A 72 0.37 -4.33 -8.72
CA LEU A 72 -0.75 -5.22 -8.39
C LEU A 72 -1.91 -4.46 -7.75
N PHE A 73 -1.64 -3.74 -6.66
CA PHE A 73 -2.67 -3.00 -5.92
C PHE A 73 -3.24 -1.81 -6.69
N ALA A 74 -2.42 -1.13 -7.50
CA ALA A 74 -2.90 -0.03 -8.34
C ALA A 74 -3.94 -0.51 -9.36
N ARG A 75 -3.75 -1.71 -9.93
CA ARG A 75 -4.71 -2.32 -10.87
C ARG A 75 -5.94 -2.90 -10.18
N MET A 76 -5.75 -3.43 -8.96
CA MET A 76 -6.75 -4.22 -8.25
C MET A 76 -7.68 -3.36 -7.38
N CYS A 77 -7.14 -2.30 -6.79
CA CYS A 77 -7.80 -1.48 -5.78
C CYS A 77 -8.17 -0.07 -6.28
N SER A 78 -8.04 0.18 -7.58
CA SER A 78 -8.59 1.38 -8.20
C SER A 78 -10.04 1.12 -8.59
N ASP A 79 -11.00 1.66 -7.82
CA ASP A 79 -12.42 1.62 -8.16
C ASP A 79 -12.75 2.74 -9.18
N GLY A 80 -12.01 2.73 -10.29
CA GLY A 80 -12.07 3.76 -11.34
C GLY A 80 -11.35 5.07 -10.97
N LYS A 81 -12.08 6.18 -10.86
CA LYS A 81 -11.53 7.54 -10.65
C LYS A 81 -11.19 7.88 -9.19
N LYS A 82 -11.65 7.06 -8.26
CA LYS A 82 -11.39 7.20 -6.82
C LYS A 82 -10.47 6.03 -6.49
N GLY A 83 -9.26 6.31 -6.01
CA GLY A 83 -8.25 5.29 -5.73
C GLY A 83 -8.66 4.35 -4.60
N LEU A 84 -7.73 3.99 -3.71
CA LEU A 84 -8.04 3.15 -2.56
C LEU A 84 -9.08 3.84 -1.66
N LYS A 85 -10.27 3.24 -1.52
CA LYS A 85 -11.31 3.75 -0.63
C LYS A 85 -10.99 3.32 0.80
N CYS A 86 -10.83 4.30 1.68
CA CYS A 86 -10.72 4.05 3.11
C CYS A 86 -12.11 4.01 3.76
N PRO A 87 -12.37 3.05 4.68
CA PRO A 87 -13.59 2.99 5.46
C PRO A 87 -13.71 4.17 6.44
#